data_AF-A0A936AA66-F1
#
_entry.id   AF-A0A936AA66-F1
#
_cell.length_a   1.000
_cell.length_b   1.000
_cell.length_c   1.000
_cell.angle_alpha   90.00
_cell.angle_beta   90.00
_cell.angle_gamma   90.00
#
_symmetry.space_group_name_H-M   'P 1'
#
loop_
_entity.id
_entity.type
_entity.pdbx_description
1 polymer ?
#
loop_
_entity_poly.entity_id
_entity_poly.type
_entity_poly.pdbx_seq_one_letter_code
_entity_poly.pdbx_strand_id
1 'polypeptide(L)'
;MIKVLQQLINKYAQELLVFGICFCILFSLGFEVMIYFPMDQSPDIQDYLKMAQFDWNQSPVRHYRILIPLVACGVQFSFGWMFELLHPLSFDGNFSLCFSFLLVNVSILSIAGVFLFKLCRNFGMNHWIAAFALIPFLSCRWTMEIAGLPLVDSLYFLSLLLVLYGFFSKQDYWFVTGIFFGPWAKEAFVFFIPMIIYMKREQLFKCMVLIGISGMLVFGFRYFWDLYLGHPFINSFTKVADSFSSIRDSIIKLFSFHGMYDLFSVCGFWILIPMFVWIKNKPKMIFKINETHIVCALYLLAVIFQMLLSGDLARMFYLIIPLYCLWIGSNVKLVVG
;
A
#
# COMPACT_ATOMS: atom_id res chain seq x y z
N MET A 1 -15.36 -13.62 -29.87
CA MET A 1 -15.33 -13.27 -28.43
C MET A 1 -14.68 -14.38 -27.59
N ILE A 2 -15.21 -15.62 -27.57
CA ILE A 2 -14.68 -16.73 -26.74
C ILE A 2 -13.20 -17.08 -27.02
N LYS A 3 -12.78 -17.20 -28.29
CA LYS A 3 -11.37 -17.49 -28.64
C LYS A 3 -10.39 -16.40 -28.19
N VAL A 4 -10.81 -15.13 -28.27
CA VAL A 4 -10.01 -13.98 -27.82
C VAL A 4 -9.86 -14.02 -26.30
N LEU A 5 -10.95 -14.32 -25.59
CA LEU A 5 -10.93 -14.49 -24.14
C LEU A 5 -9.99 -15.64 -23.72
N GLN A 6 -10.05 -16.79 -24.39
CA GLN A 6 -9.15 -17.91 -24.13
C GLN A 6 -7.67 -17.55 -24.36
N GLN A 7 -7.37 -16.82 -25.44
CA GLN A 7 -6.00 -16.35 -25.70
C GLN A 7 -5.52 -15.38 -24.62
N LEU A 8 -6.39 -14.48 -24.13
CA LEU A 8 -6.06 -13.58 -23.03
C LEU A 8 -5.84 -14.34 -21.72
N ILE A 9 -6.72 -15.30 -21.40
CA ILE A 9 -6.57 -16.15 -20.20
C ILE A 9 -5.25 -16.91 -20.27
N ASN A 10 -4.93 -17.54 -21.40
CA ASN A 10 -3.68 -18.28 -21.55
C ASN A 10 -2.45 -17.37 -21.45
N LYS A 11 -2.53 -16.14 -21.97
CA LYS A 11 -1.46 -15.15 -21.89
C LYS A 11 -1.19 -14.67 -20.45
N TYR A 12 -2.24 -14.52 -19.65
CA TYR A 12 -2.17 -13.99 -18.28
C TYR A 12 -2.49 -15.05 -17.21
N ALA A 13 -2.40 -16.34 -17.55
CA ALA A 13 -2.85 -17.42 -16.67
C ALA A 13 -2.11 -17.41 -15.33
N GLN A 14 -0.81 -17.11 -15.37
CA GLN A 14 0.02 -17.04 -14.15
C GLN A 14 -0.38 -15.85 -13.28
N GLU A 15 -0.58 -14.67 -13.87
CA GLU A 15 -1.03 -13.49 -13.14
C GLU A 15 -2.43 -13.67 -12.55
N LEU A 16 -3.35 -14.27 -13.30
CA LEU A 16 -4.69 -14.56 -12.83
C LEU A 16 -4.67 -15.57 -11.68
N LEU A 17 -3.79 -16.57 -11.74
CA LEU A 17 -3.58 -17.52 -10.65
C LEU A 17 -3.03 -16.84 -9.40
N VAL A 18 -1.98 -16.01 -9.54
CA VAL A 18 -1.40 -15.25 -8.42
C VAL A 18 -2.45 -14.32 -7.83
N PHE A 19 -3.20 -13.61 -8.68
CA PHE A 19 -4.31 -12.75 -8.25
C PHE A 19 -5.33 -13.55 -7.45
N GLY A 20 -5.82 -14.69 -7.97
CA GLY A 20 -6.82 -15.52 -7.30
C GLY A 20 -6.33 -16.05 -5.95
N ILE A 21 -5.08 -16.49 -5.87
CA ILE A 21 -4.47 -16.95 -4.61
C ILE A 21 -4.38 -15.80 -3.59
N CYS A 22 -3.86 -14.64 -4.00
CA CYS A 22 -3.80 -13.46 -3.13
C CYS A 22 -5.21 -13.06 -2.68
N PHE A 23 -6.18 -13.04 -3.59
CA PHE A 23 -7.56 -12.67 -3.29
C PHE A 23 -8.17 -13.60 -2.26
N CYS A 24 -8.09 -14.92 -2.44
CA CYS A 24 -8.66 -15.88 -1.50
C CYS A 24 -8.05 -15.77 -0.10
N ILE A 25 -6.72 -15.63 0.00
CA ILE A 25 -6.02 -15.52 1.30
C ILE A 25 -6.38 -14.19 1.98
N LEU A 26 -6.27 -13.08 1.26
CA LEU A 26 -6.54 -11.75 1.80
C LEU A 26 -8.02 -11.56 2.14
N PHE A 27 -8.93 -12.11 1.34
CA PHE A 27 -10.35 -12.10 1.64
C PHE A 27 -10.65 -12.85 2.93
N SER A 28 -10.12 -14.08 3.08
CA SER A 28 -10.36 -14.90 4.27
C SER A 28 -9.87 -14.20 5.55
N LEU A 29 -8.65 -13.68 5.52
CA LEU A 29 -8.03 -13.03 6.69
C LEU A 29 -8.65 -11.65 6.95
N GLY A 30 -8.89 -10.87 5.89
CA GLY A 30 -9.52 -9.55 5.99
C GLY A 30 -10.97 -9.62 6.45
N PHE A 31 -11.72 -10.65 6.05
CA PHE A 31 -13.10 -10.86 6.51
C PHE A 31 -13.17 -11.13 8.01
N GLU A 32 -12.23 -11.93 8.55
CA GLU A 32 -12.13 -12.14 10.00
C GLU A 32 -11.83 -10.84 10.75
N VAL A 33 -10.87 -10.04 10.26
CA VAL A 33 -10.59 -8.71 10.83
C VAL A 33 -11.83 -7.82 10.75
N MET A 34 -12.53 -7.78 9.63
CA MET A 34 -13.73 -6.96 9.47
C MET A 34 -14.80 -7.30 10.50
N ILE A 35 -15.04 -8.58 10.79
CA ILE A 35 -16.09 -9.01 11.73
C ILE A 35 -15.75 -8.65 13.17
N TYR A 36 -14.50 -8.87 13.58
CA TYR A 36 -14.12 -8.79 15.00
C TYR A 36 -13.48 -7.46 15.39
N PHE A 37 -13.09 -6.62 14.43
CA PHE A 37 -12.48 -5.35 14.74
C PHE A 37 -13.53 -4.30 15.13
N PRO A 38 -13.38 -3.66 16.29
CA PRO A 38 -14.30 -2.61 16.74
C PRO A 38 -14.12 -1.33 15.89
N MET A 39 -15.07 -1.10 14.99
CA MET A 39 -15.01 -0.03 13.98
C MET A 39 -15.00 1.39 14.58
N ASP A 40 -15.44 1.55 15.82
CA ASP A 40 -15.50 2.81 16.57
C ASP A 40 -14.13 3.26 17.12
N GLN A 41 -13.15 2.35 17.21
CA GLN A 41 -11.83 2.65 17.77
C GLN A 41 -10.93 3.50 16.86
N SER A 42 -11.25 3.60 15.57
CA SER A 42 -10.43 4.33 14.61
C SER A 42 -11.20 5.51 13.98
N PRO A 43 -10.79 6.76 14.25
CA PRO A 43 -11.37 7.94 13.59
C PRO A 43 -11.23 7.90 12.07
N ASP A 44 -10.20 7.23 11.55
CA ASP A 44 -10.02 7.06 10.10
C ASP A 44 -11.17 6.24 9.49
N ILE A 45 -11.53 5.12 10.12
CA ILE A 45 -12.59 4.22 9.65
C ILE A 45 -13.93 4.95 9.60
N GLN A 46 -14.26 5.67 10.67
CA GLN A 46 -15.51 6.42 10.79
C GLN A 46 -15.62 7.49 9.69
N ASP A 47 -14.55 8.25 9.46
CA ASP A 47 -14.54 9.27 8.41
C ASP A 47 -14.74 8.64 7.02
N TYR A 48 -14.08 7.52 6.71
CA TYR A 48 -14.21 6.89 5.39
C TYR A 48 -15.57 6.24 5.15
N LEU A 49 -16.17 5.64 6.18
CA LEU A 49 -17.55 5.12 6.11
C LEU A 49 -18.55 6.25 5.83
N LYS A 50 -18.42 7.38 6.53
CA LYS A 50 -19.26 8.58 6.30
C LYS A 50 -19.03 9.19 4.92
N MET A 51 -17.79 9.27 4.47
CA MET A 51 -17.46 9.73 3.12
C MET A 51 -18.10 8.85 2.04
N ALA A 52 -18.14 7.53 2.23
CA ALA A 52 -18.83 6.64 1.30
C ALA A 52 -20.36 6.86 1.27
N GLN A 53 -20.92 7.45 2.33
CA GLN A 53 -22.32 7.87 2.42
C GLN A 53 -22.54 9.33 1.98
N PHE A 54 -21.54 9.96 1.35
CA PHE A 54 -21.55 11.36 0.93
C PHE A 54 -21.63 12.39 2.07
N ASP A 55 -21.27 12.00 3.29
CA ASP A 55 -21.05 12.96 4.39
C ASP A 55 -19.59 13.43 4.36
N TRP A 56 -19.39 14.61 3.77
CA TRP A 56 -18.07 15.19 3.51
C TRP A 56 -17.57 16.09 4.64
N ASN A 57 -18.34 16.32 5.70
CA ASN A 57 -17.94 17.15 6.84
C ASN A 57 -17.06 16.36 7.83
N GLN A 58 -16.00 15.76 7.30
CA GLN A 58 -15.04 14.93 8.04
C GLN A 58 -13.73 15.67 8.31
N SER A 59 -12.74 14.98 8.86
CA SER A 59 -11.44 15.60 9.13
C SER A 59 -10.85 16.27 7.88
N PRO A 60 -10.34 17.51 8.00
CA PRO A 60 -9.71 18.28 6.91
C PRO A 60 -8.55 17.55 6.21
N VAL A 61 -7.94 16.57 6.89
CA VAL A 61 -6.83 15.79 6.32
C VAL A 61 -7.33 14.61 5.47
N ARG A 62 -8.53 14.09 5.74
CA ARG A 62 -9.03 12.83 5.15
C ARG A 62 -10.08 13.03 4.08
N HIS A 63 -10.84 14.12 4.12
CA HIS A 63 -11.96 14.38 3.20
C HIS A 63 -11.59 14.45 1.71
N TYR A 64 -10.29 14.53 1.36
CA TYR A 64 -9.83 14.48 -0.02
C TYR A 64 -9.57 13.07 -0.56
N ARG A 65 -9.55 12.04 0.29
CA ARG A 65 -9.24 10.64 -0.09
C ARG A 65 -10.47 9.93 -0.61
N ILE A 66 -11.06 10.46 -1.67
CA ILE A 66 -12.40 10.10 -2.15
C ILE A 66 -12.46 8.78 -2.94
N LEU A 67 -11.35 8.34 -3.55
CA LEU A 67 -11.36 7.27 -4.55
C LEU A 67 -11.89 5.94 -3.99
N ILE A 68 -11.33 5.47 -2.86
CA ILE A 68 -11.74 4.19 -2.27
C ILE A 68 -13.16 4.26 -1.69
N PRO A 69 -13.54 5.28 -0.89
CA PRO A 69 -14.93 5.42 -0.43
C PRO A 69 -15.96 5.46 -1.56
N LEU A 70 -15.68 6.16 -2.66
CA LEU A 70 -16.58 6.23 -3.81
C LEU A 70 -16.72 4.89 -4.53
N VAL A 71 -15.61 4.16 -4.72
CA VAL A 71 -15.66 2.83 -5.34
C VAL A 71 -16.42 1.84 -4.42
N ALA A 72 -16.18 1.88 -3.11
CA ALA A 72 -16.91 1.06 -2.15
C ALA A 72 -18.41 1.39 -2.14
N CYS A 73 -18.78 2.67 -2.19
CA CYS A 73 -20.16 3.12 -2.35
C CYS A 73 -20.79 2.57 -3.65
N GLY A 74 -20.07 2.63 -4.78
CA GLY A 74 -20.54 2.08 -6.05
C GLY A 74 -20.77 0.56 -6.00
N VAL A 75 -19.89 -0.18 -5.30
CA VAL A 75 -20.03 -1.62 -5.06
C VAL A 75 -21.24 -1.90 -4.18
N GLN A 76 -21.42 -1.15 -3.09
CA GLN A 76 -22.59 -1.27 -2.22
C GLN A 76 -23.88 -0.94 -2.97
N PHE A 77 -23.90 0.11 -3.78
CA PHE A 77 -25.06 0.48 -4.59
C PHE A 77 -25.45 -0.64 -5.56
N SER A 78 -24.46 -1.31 -6.16
CA SER A 78 -24.68 -2.35 -7.17
C SER A 78 -25.08 -3.71 -6.57
N PHE A 79 -24.47 -4.09 -5.45
CA PHE A 79 -24.56 -5.45 -4.88
C PHE A 79 -25.04 -5.49 -3.43
N GLY A 80 -25.35 -4.35 -2.82
CA GLY A 80 -25.60 -4.26 -1.38
C GLY A 80 -26.78 -5.11 -0.91
N TRP A 81 -27.81 -5.27 -1.75
CA TRP A 81 -28.93 -6.17 -1.48
C TRP A 81 -28.50 -7.64 -1.32
N MET A 82 -27.45 -8.09 -2.01
CA MET A 82 -26.88 -9.42 -1.84
C MET A 82 -26.08 -9.54 -0.54
N PHE A 83 -25.37 -8.48 -0.18
CA PHE A 83 -24.53 -8.48 1.02
C PHE A 83 -25.38 -8.49 2.30
N GLU A 84 -26.52 -7.82 2.29
CA GLU A 84 -27.50 -7.90 3.39
C GLU A 84 -28.03 -9.33 3.61
N LEU A 85 -28.13 -10.15 2.55
CA LEU A 85 -28.48 -11.57 2.69
C LEU A 85 -27.37 -12.39 3.36
N LEU A 86 -26.12 -11.92 3.29
CA LEU A 86 -24.93 -12.54 3.90
C LEU A 86 -24.60 -11.95 5.28
N HIS A 87 -25.45 -11.07 5.81
CA HIS A 87 -25.20 -10.35 7.04
C HIS A 87 -25.04 -11.31 8.24
N PRO A 88 -23.87 -11.32 8.92
CA PRO A 88 -23.67 -12.14 10.11
C PRO A 88 -24.49 -11.57 11.27
N LEU A 89 -25.16 -12.44 12.04
CA LEU A 89 -25.91 -12.02 13.24
C LEU A 89 -25.03 -11.35 14.30
N SER A 90 -23.72 -11.60 14.28
CA SER A 90 -22.74 -11.05 15.23
C SER A 90 -22.17 -9.69 14.80
N PHE A 91 -22.45 -9.24 13.58
CA PHE A 91 -21.89 -7.99 13.06
C PHE A 91 -22.75 -6.80 13.49
N ASP A 92 -22.10 -5.76 13.99
CA ASP A 92 -22.77 -4.51 14.38
C ASP A 92 -22.46 -3.40 13.36
N GLY A 93 -23.47 -2.62 13.00
CA GLY A 93 -23.38 -1.54 12.01
C GLY A 93 -23.68 -1.94 10.56
N ASN A 94 -23.20 -1.15 9.60
CA ASN A 94 -23.53 -1.29 8.19
C ASN A 94 -22.62 -2.33 7.50
N PHE A 95 -23.00 -3.61 7.59
CA PHE A 95 -22.24 -4.71 7.02
C PHE A 95 -22.05 -4.58 5.51
N SER A 96 -23.09 -4.23 4.77
CA SER A 96 -23.04 -4.14 3.31
C SER A 96 -21.99 -3.14 2.82
N LEU A 97 -21.86 -1.99 3.50
CA LEU A 97 -20.82 -1.01 3.20
C LEU A 97 -19.42 -1.51 3.59
N CYS A 98 -19.25 -2.04 4.82
CA CYS A 98 -17.97 -2.58 5.28
C CYS A 98 -17.47 -3.73 4.37
N PHE A 99 -18.38 -4.62 3.97
CA PHE A 99 -18.09 -5.71 3.05
C PHE A 99 -17.70 -5.19 1.66
N SER A 100 -18.31 -4.08 1.21
CA SER A 100 -17.91 -3.42 -0.03
C SER A 100 -16.48 -2.87 0.05
N PHE A 101 -16.09 -2.26 1.18
CA PHE A 101 -14.70 -1.84 1.42
C PHE A 101 -13.74 -3.03 1.41
N LEU A 102 -14.09 -4.13 2.08
CA LEU A 102 -13.30 -5.37 2.08
C LEU A 102 -13.04 -5.85 0.64
N LEU A 103 -14.08 -5.95 -0.19
CA LEU A 103 -13.93 -6.41 -1.57
C LEU A 103 -13.02 -5.48 -2.40
N VAL A 104 -13.15 -4.17 -2.24
CA VAL A 104 -12.32 -3.19 -2.94
C VAL A 104 -10.86 -3.29 -2.48
N ASN A 105 -10.61 -3.30 -1.17
CA ASN A 105 -9.27 -3.35 -0.61
C ASN A 105 -8.56 -4.67 -0.92
N VAL A 106 -9.25 -5.80 -0.81
CA VAL A 106 -8.73 -7.12 -1.19
C VAL A 106 -8.40 -7.16 -2.68
N SER A 107 -9.26 -6.61 -3.54
CA SER A 107 -9.01 -6.57 -4.99
C SER A 107 -7.74 -5.78 -5.31
N ILE A 108 -7.58 -4.60 -4.72
CA ILE A 108 -6.42 -3.72 -4.93
C ILE A 108 -5.15 -4.34 -4.38
N LEU A 109 -5.19 -4.92 -3.17
CA LEU A 109 -4.05 -5.62 -2.59
C LEU A 109 -3.68 -6.89 -3.36
N SER A 110 -4.65 -7.57 -3.97
CA SER A 110 -4.39 -8.73 -4.84
C SER A 110 -3.71 -8.31 -6.14
N ILE A 111 -4.11 -7.18 -6.73
CA ILE A 111 -3.37 -6.55 -7.84
C ILE A 111 -1.96 -6.20 -7.39
N ALA A 112 -1.78 -5.65 -6.19
CA ALA A 112 -0.46 -5.37 -5.62
C ALA A 112 0.36 -6.67 -5.47
N GLY A 113 -0.23 -7.76 -5.00
CA GLY A 113 0.41 -9.09 -4.95
C GLY A 113 0.93 -9.55 -6.32
N VAL A 114 0.16 -9.34 -7.39
CA VAL A 114 0.61 -9.63 -8.77
C VAL A 114 1.80 -8.76 -9.17
N PHE A 115 1.76 -7.45 -8.91
CA PHE A 115 2.90 -6.58 -9.23
C PHE A 115 4.14 -6.91 -8.39
N LEU A 116 3.96 -7.36 -7.15
CA LEU A 116 5.05 -7.76 -6.28
C LEU A 116 5.68 -9.06 -6.76
N PHE A 117 4.87 -10.02 -7.22
CA PHE A 117 5.33 -11.22 -7.88
C PHE A 117 6.15 -10.89 -9.13
N LYS A 118 5.63 -10.01 -9.99
CA LYS A 118 6.33 -9.55 -11.20
C LYS A 118 7.62 -8.81 -10.87
N LEU A 119 7.63 -8.01 -9.81
CA LEU A 119 8.81 -7.33 -9.32
C LEU A 119 9.87 -8.35 -8.90
N CYS A 120 9.51 -9.37 -8.12
CA CYS A 120 10.42 -10.48 -7.75
C CYS A 120 10.97 -11.21 -8.99
N ARG A 121 10.13 -11.47 -9.99
CA ARG A 121 10.53 -12.07 -11.28
C ARG A 121 11.54 -11.22 -12.03
N ASN A 122 11.40 -9.89 -12.03
CA ASN A 122 12.34 -8.98 -12.67
C ASN A 122 13.74 -9.01 -12.02
N PHE A 123 13.82 -9.37 -10.73
CA PHE A 123 15.08 -9.60 -10.02
C PHE A 123 15.65 -11.02 -10.26
N GLY A 124 15.13 -11.73 -11.26
CA GLY A 124 15.64 -13.02 -11.73
C GLY A 124 15.27 -14.20 -10.82
N MET A 125 14.22 -14.07 -10.01
CA MET A 125 13.69 -15.19 -9.21
C MET A 125 12.88 -16.12 -10.11
N ASN A 126 12.94 -17.44 -9.88
CA ASN A 126 12.03 -18.38 -10.56
C ASN A 126 10.58 -18.23 -10.04
N HIS A 127 9.59 -18.87 -10.67
CA HIS A 127 8.18 -18.71 -10.29
C HIS A 127 7.91 -19.13 -8.83
N TRP A 128 8.51 -20.22 -8.38
CA TRP A 128 8.32 -20.73 -7.02
C TRP A 128 8.91 -19.81 -5.95
N ILE A 129 10.13 -19.31 -6.18
CA ILE A 129 10.79 -18.37 -5.27
C ILE A 129 10.03 -17.04 -5.24
N ALA A 130 9.56 -16.56 -6.40
CA ALA A 130 8.76 -15.34 -6.46
C ALA A 130 7.40 -15.49 -5.74
N ALA A 131 6.76 -16.66 -5.84
CA ALA A 131 5.53 -16.95 -5.08
C ALA A 131 5.81 -17.06 -3.57
N PHE A 132 6.89 -17.74 -3.17
CA PHE A 132 7.31 -17.83 -1.78
C PHE A 132 7.64 -16.45 -1.18
N ALA A 133 8.25 -15.57 -1.98
CA ALA A 133 8.56 -14.20 -1.58
C ALA A 133 7.31 -13.35 -1.29
N LEU A 134 6.10 -13.78 -1.70
CA LEU A 134 4.85 -13.09 -1.35
C LEU A 134 4.33 -13.44 0.04
N ILE A 135 4.76 -14.54 0.65
CA ILE A 135 4.22 -14.98 1.94
C ILE A 135 4.36 -13.90 3.02
N PRO A 136 5.48 -13.17 3.15
CA PRO A 136 5.62 -12.07 4.11
C PRO A 136 4.58 -10.96 3.92
N PHE A 137 4.22 -10.64 2.68
CA PHE A 137 3.14 -9.71 2.36
C PHE A 137 1.78 -10.27 2.80
N LEU A 138 1.48 -11.52 2.42
CA LEU A 138 0.18 -12.14 2.72
C LEU A 138 -0.04 -12.42 4.21
N SER A 139 1.03 -12.65 4.98
CA SER A 139 0.97 -12.89 6.43
C SER A 139 1.21 -11.63 7.27
N CYS A 140 1.44 -10.47 6.66
CA CYS A 140 1.71 -9.25 7.40
C CYS A 140 0.44 -8.75 8.08
N ARG A 141 0.53 -8.45 9.38
CA ARG A 141 -0.59 -7.92 10.19
C ARG A 141 -1.32 -6.77 9.50
N TRP A 142 -0.57 -5.78 9.05
CA TRP A 142 -1.14 -4.60 8.40
C TRP A 142 -1.71 -4.86 7.01
N THR A 143 -1.26 -5.90 6.30
CA THR A 143 -1.92 -6.29 5.04
C THR A 143 -3.33 -6.81 5.32
N MET A 144 -3.50 -7.59 6.39
CA MET A 144 -4.81 -8.08 6.82
C MET A 144 -5.70 -6.94 7.33
N GLU A 145 -5.16 -6.03 8.14
CA GLU A 145 -5.90 -4.86 8.63
C GLU A 145 -6.33 -3.92 7.49
N ILE A 146 -5.45 -3.63 6.52
CA ILE A 146 -5.80 -2.80 5.36
C ILE A 146 -6.81 -3.51 4.44
N ALA A 147 -6.74 -4.84 4.33
CA ALA A 147 -7.72 -5.61 3.57
C ALA A 147 -9.10 -5.57 4.24
N GLY A 148 -9.16 -5.80 5.55
CA GLY A 148 -10.41 -5.98 6.29
C GLY A 148 -11.11 -4.70 6.74
N LEU A 149 -10.36 -3.63 7.00
CA LEU A 149 -10.91 -2.40 7.54
C LEU A 149 -11.27 -1.41 6.42
N PRO A 150 -12.26 -0.52 6.64
CA PRO A 150 -12.59 0.59 5.74
C PRO A 150 -11.49 1.66 5.69
N LEU A 151 -10.30 1.28 5.22
CA LEU A 151 -9.12 2.15 5.05
C LEU A 151 -8.83 2.35 3.57
N VAL A 152 -8.04 3.37 3.26
CA VAL A 152 -7.69 3.76 1.87
C VAL A 152 -6.24 3.44 1.50
N ASP A 153 -5.49 2.85 2.44
CA ASP A 153 -4.05 2.60 2.32
C ASP A 153 -3.71 1.53 1.25
N SER A 154 -4.67 0.71 0.82
CA SER A 154 -4.50 -0.30 -0.24
C SER A 154 -4.04 0.33 -1.56
N LEU A 155 -4.68 1.43 -1.97
CA LEU A 155 -4.34 2.18 -3.18
C LEU A 155 -2.97 2.86 -3.06
N TYR A 156 -2.67 3.36 -1.86
CA TYR A 156 -1.38 4.00 -1.58
C TYR A 156 -0.25 2.98 -1.73
N PHE A 157 -0.39 1.80 -1.14
CA PHE A 157 0.57 0.71 -1.29
C PHE A 157 0.75 0.30 -2.76
N LEU A 158 -0.36 0.11 -3.49
CA LEU A 158 -0.31 -0.23 -4.92
C LEU A 158 0.42 0.85 -5.73
N SER A 159 0.16 2.14 -5.48
CA SER A 159 0.78 3.25 -6.22
C SER A 159 2.31 3.23 -6.09
N LEU A 160 2.85 3.00 -4.90
CA LEU A 160 4.29 2.90 -4.64
C LEU A 160 4.89 1.68 -5.33
N LEU A 161 4.18 0.56 -5.29
CA LEU A 161 4.60 -0.66 -5.96
C LEU A 161 4.62 -0.49 -7.49
N LEU A 162 3.66 0.23 -8.07
CA LEU A 162 3.65 0.56 -9.51
C LEU A 162 4.84 1.44 -9.92
N VAL A 163 5.23 2.41 -9.08
CA VAL A 163 6.44 3.22 -9.28
C VAL A 163 7.68 2.32 -9.30
N LEU A 164 7.86 1.48 -8.28
CA LEU A 164 9.00 0.55 -8.19
C LEU A 164 9.01 -0.42 -9.38
N TYR A 165 7.88 -1.06 -9.67
CA TYR A 165 7.75 -2.01 -10.76
C TYR A 165 8.01 -1.36 -12.12
N GLY A 166 7.40 -0.20 -12.40
CA GLY A 166 7.59 0.53 -13.65
C GLY A 166 9.04 0.91 -13.89
N PHE A 167 9.74 1.36 -12.84
CA PHE A 167 11.18 1.65 -12.92
C PHE A 167 12.01 0.39 -13.21
N PHE A 168 11.90 -0.66 -12.39
CA PHE A 168 12.74 -1.85 -12.54
C PHE A 168 12.40 -2.70 -13.78
N SER A 169 11.15 -2.65 -14.26
CA SER A 169 10.73 -3.31 -15.50
C SER A 169 10.99 -2.50 -16.76
N LYS A 170 11.43 -1.24 -16.62
CA LYS A 170 11.55 -0.25 -17.71
C LYS A 170 10.21 -0.03 -18.46
N GLN A 171 9.09 -0.10 -17.75
CA GLN A 171 7.75 0.15 -18.30
C GLN A 171 7.21 1.48 -17.78
N ASP A 172 7.37 2.52 -18.59
CA ASP A 172 7.01 3.90 -18.22
C ASP A 172 5.52 4.06 -17.91
N TYR A 173 4.65 3.28 -18.54
CA TYR A 173 3.20 3.33 -18.29
C TYR A 173 2.86 3.09 -16.81
N TRP A 174 3.42 2.05 -16.18
CA TRP A 174 3.14 1.75 -14.77
C TRP A 174 3.77 2.77 -13.84
N PHE A 175 4.94 3.27 -14.19
CA PHE A 175 5.62 4.33 -13.45
C PHE A 175 4.78 5.61 -13.41
N VAL A 176 4.29 6.06 -14.56
CA VAL A 176 3.39 7.22 -14.68
C VAL A 176 2.10 6.97 -13.91
N THR A 177 1.50 5.79 -14.06
CA THR A 177 0.27 5.43 -13.34
C THR A 177 0.45 5.54 -11.82
N GLY A 178 1.60 5.09 -11.29
CA GLY A 178 1.93 5.24 -9.87
C GLY A 178 2.07 6.69 -9.42
N ILE A 179 2.69 7.56 -10.24
CA ILE A 179 2.82 9.01 -9.97
C ILE A 179 1.47 9.72 -9.94
N PHE A 180 0.52 9.30 -10.78
CA PHE A 180 -0.82 9.87 -10.78
C PHE A 180 -1.64 9.35 -9.59
N PHE A 181 -1.69 8.05 -9.32
CA PHE A 181 -2.53 7.55 -8.22
C PHE A 181 -1.97 7.86 -6.83
N GLY A 182 -0.65 7.95 -6.67
CA GLY A 182 -0.01 8.14 -5.37
C GLY A 182 -0.51 9.35 -4.58
N PRO A 183 -0.44 10.58 -5.14
CA PRO A 183 -0.92 11.79 -4.47
C PRO A 183 -2.43 11.80 -4.18
N TRP A 184 -3.23 11.10 -4.99
CA TRP A 184 -4.67 10.93 -4.73
C TRP A 184 -4.95 9.94 -3.60
N ALA A 185 -4.09 8.93 -3.44
CA ALA A 185 -4.23 7.95 -2.38
C ALA A 185 -3.80 8.53 -1.01
N LYS A 186 -2.67 9.25 -0.97
CA LYS A 186 -2.13 9.82 0.26
C LYS A 186 -1.18 10.98 0.01
N GLU A 187 -1.28 12.03 0.83
CA GLU A 187 -0.38 13.19 0.83
C GLU A 187 1.09 12.79 1.02
N ALA A 188 1.30 11.78 1.87
CA ALA A 188 2.61 11.27 2.22
C ALA A 188 3.41 10.80 0.99
N PHE A 189 2.76 10.53 -0.15
CA PHE A 189 3.44 10.22 -1.41
C PHE A 189 4.50 11.26 -1.80
N VAL A 190 4.36 12.52 -1.36
CA VAL A 190 5.36 13.58 -1.57
C VAL A 190 6.77 13.19 -1.11
N PHE A 191 6.89 12.37 -0.06
CA PHE A 191 8.19 11.95 0.46
C PHE A 191 8.94 10.98 -0.47
N PHE A 192 8.25 10.38 -1.43
CA PHE A 192 8.87 9.54 -2.46
C PHE A 192 9.32 10.33 -3.70
N ILE A 193 9.03 11.63 -3.80
CA ILE A 193 9.46 12.47 -4.94
C ILE A 193 10.98 12.46 -5.14
N PRO A 194 11.84 12.59 -4.12
CA PRO A 194 13.30 12.54 -4.33
C PRO A 194 13.76 11.23 -4.98
N MET A 195 13.14 10.11 -4.59
CA MET A 195 13.39 8.80 -5.20
C MET A 195 12.93 8.77 -6.66
N ILE A 196 11.73 9.28 -6.95
CA ILE A 196 11.15 9.33 -8.31
C ILE A 196 12.00 10.20 -9.24
N ILE A 197 12.50 11.33 -8.75
CA ILE A 197 13.42 12.22 -9.46
C ILE A 197 14.72 11.47 -9.79
N TYR A 198 15.29 10.77 -8.80
CA TYR A 198 16.52 10.00 -8.98
C TYR A 198 16.33 8.87 -10.03
N MET A 199 15.23 8.12 -9.96
CA MET A 199 14.86 7.06 -10.91
C MET A 199 14.78 7.54 -12.37
N LYS A 200 14.47 8.82 -12.61
CA LYS A 200 14.35 9.39 -13.96
C LYS A 200 15.32 10.54 -14.19
N ARG A 201 16.52 10.48 -13.60
CA ARG A 201 17.56 11.52 -13.71
C ARG A 201 17.90 11.91 -15.16
N GLU A 202 17.91 10.95 -16.08
CA GLU A 202 18.21 11.19 -17.51
C GLU A 202 17.07 11.93 -18.24
N GLN A 203 15.85 11.85 -17.71
CA GLN A 203 14.65 12.47 -18.26
C GLN A 203 14.01 13.42 -17.23
N LEU A 204 14.85 14.13 -16.47
CA LEU A 204 14.44 14.94 -15.32
C LEU A 204 13.30 15.90 -15.66
N PHE A 205 13.41 16.62 -16.78
CA PHE A 205 12.38 17.57 -17.19
C PHE A 205 11.01 16.92 -17.40
N LYS A 206 10.96 15.77 -18.11
CA LYS A 206 9.71 15.02 -18.31
C LYS A 206 9.13 14.54 -16.98
N CYS A 207 9.98 14.04 -16.08
CA CYS A 207 9.59 13.61 -14.75
C CYS A 207 9.00 14.75 -13.92
N MET A 208 9.65 15.92 -13.91
CA MET A 208 9.19 17.12 -13.21
C MET A 208 7.86 17.64 -13.76
N VAL A 209 7.68 17.62 -15.09
CA VAL A 209 6.39 17.98 -15.71
C VAL A 209 5.29 17.02 -15.28
N LEU A 210 5.54 15.71 -15.27
CA LEU A 210 4.56 14.71 -14.81
C LEU A 210 4.18 14.89 -13.34
N ILE A 211 5.18 15.08 -12.46
CA ILE A 211 4.95 15.37 -11.04
C ILE A 211 4.17 16.68 -10.89
N GLY A 212 4.54 17.71 -11.65
CA GLY A 212 3.85 19.01 -11.65
C GLY A 212 2.39 18.89 -12.04
N ILE A 213 2.08 18.17 -13.13
CA ILE A 213 0.69 17.94 -13.58
C ILE A 213 -0.09 17.13 -12.53
N SER A 214 0.49 16.04 -12.01
CA SER A 214 -0.15 15.22 -10.96
C SER A 214 -0.43 16.07 -9.70
N GLY A 215 0.55 16.85 -9.26
CA GLY A 215 0.41 17.78 -8.14
C GLY A 215 -0.66 18.83 -8.39
N MET A 216 -0.66 19.49 -9.55
CA MET A 216 -1.67 20.49 -9.92
C MET A 216 -3.08 19.91 -9.89
N LEU A 217 -3.28 18.68 -10.37
CA LEU A 217 -4.59 18.02 -10.32
C LEU A 217 -5.05 17.76 -8.89
N VAL A 218 -4.17 17.22 -8.03
CA VAL A 218 -4.53 16.92 -6.64
C VAL A 218 -4.74 18.18 -5.83
N PHE A 219 -3.81 19.13 -5.86
CA PHE A 219 -3.93 20.39 -5.11
C PHE A 219 -5.06 21.26 -5.66
N GLY A 220 -5.27 21.27 -6.99
CA GLY A 220 -6.41 21.93 -7.61
C GLY A 220 -7.73 21.34 -7.13
N PHE A 221 -7.86 20.01 -7.14
CA PHE A 221 -9.04 19.34 -6.59
C PHE A 221 -9.28 19.72 -5.13
N ARG A 222 -8.26 19.67 -4.27
CA ARG A 222 -8.37 20.05 -2.85
C ARG A 222 -8.82 21.50 -2.68
N TYR A 223 -8.23 22.41 -3.44
CA TYR A 223 -8.56 23.83 -3.39
C TYR A 223 -10.04 24.07 -3.77
N PHE A 224 -10.50 23.50 -4.89
CA PHE A 224 -11.91 23.61 -5.29
C PHE A 224 -12.85 22.91 -4.31
N TRP A 225 -12.42 21.80 -3.70
CA TRP A 225 -13.19 21.07 -2.71
C TRP A 225 -13.36 21.86 -1.41
N ASP A 226 -12.30 22.49 -0.91
CA ASP A 226 -12.36 23.37 0.27
C ASP A 226 -13.25 24.58 0.03
N LEU A 227 -13.17 25.18 -1.17
CA LEU A 227 -14.07 26.27 -1.56
C LEU A 227 -15.53 25.82 -1.57
N TYR A 228 -15.81 24.61 -2.06
CA TYR A 228 -17.15 24.05 -2.07
C TYR A 228 -17.69 23.79 -0.66
N LEU A 229 -16.85 23.31 0.27
CA LEU A 229 -17.23 23.05 1.66
C LEU A 229 -17.20 24.30 2.57
N GLY A 230 -16.69 25.43 2.07
CA GLY A 230 -16.55 26.66 2.87
C GLY A 230 -15.49 26.58 3.96
N HIS A 231 -14.52 25.66 3.86
CA HIS A 231 -13.46 25.51 4.84
C HIS A 231 -12.23 26.38 4.50
N PRO A 232 -11.56 26.98 5.51
CA PRO A 232 -10.33 27.72 5.27
C PRO A 232 -9.18 26.75 4.95
N PHE A 233 -8.63 26.88 3.73
CA PHE A 233 -7.55 26.05 3.18
C PHE A 233 -6.33 25.87 4.11
N ILE A 234 -6.06 26.86 4.98
CA ILE A 234 -4.90 26.87 5.88
C ILE A 234 -4.98 25.79 6.97
N ASN A 235 -6.18 25.35 7.37
CA ASN A 235 -6.37 24.40 8.47
C ASN A 235 -5.76 23.01 8.20
N SER A 236 -5.69 22.61 6.94
CA SER A 236 -5.06 21.33 6.55
C SER A 236 -3.54 21.40 6.68
N PHE A 237 -2.93 22.56 6.44
CA PHE A 237 -1.49 22.75 6.55
C PHE A 237 -1.01 22.86 8.00
N THR A 238 -1.76 23.53 8.86
CA THR A 238 -1.40 23.65 10.29
C THR A 238 -1.36 22.28 10.96
N LYS A 239 -2.35 21.41 10.69
CA LYS A 239 -2.35 20.03 11.19
C LYS A 239 -1.16 19.19 10.71
N VAL A 240 -0.68 19.42 9.48
CA VAL A 240 0.53 18.74 8.98
C VAL A 240 1.78 19.27 9.68
N ALA A 241 1.85 20.57 9.98
CA ALA A 241 2.94 21.14 10.77
C ALA A 241 2.97 20.59 12.20
N ASP A 242 1.80 20.39 12.81
CA ASP A 242 1.68 19.77 14.13
C ASP A 242 2.18 18.31 14.14
N SER A 243 2.12 17.62 13.00
CA SER A 243 2.67 16.24 12.87
C SER A 243 4.20 16.18 13.00
N PHE A 244 4.92 17.31 12.97
CA PHE A 244 6.35 17.33 13.28
C PHE A 244 6.61 17.20 14.78
N SER A 245 5.68 17.59 15.65
CA SER A 245 5.87 17.42 17.10
C SER A 245 5.87 15.96 17.50
N SER A 246 5.17 15.08 16.75
CA SER A 246 5.14 13.64 17.01
C SER A 246 6.41 12.88 16.61
N ILE A 247 7.38 13.52 15.94
CA ILE A 247 8.65 12.85 15.60
C ILE A 247 9.38 12.42 16.86
N ARG A 248 9.43 13.29 17.89
CA ARG A 248 10.09 12.99 19.15
C ARG A 248 9.46 11.77 19.82
N ASP A 249 8.13 11.75 19.90
CA ASP A 249 7.39 10.66 20.53
C ASP A 249 7.52 9.36 19.74
N SER A 250 7.55 9.45 18.41
CA SER A 250 7.77 8.31 17.51
C SER A 250 9.15 7.71 17.67
N ILE A 251 10.20 8.54 17.86
CA ILE A 251 11.56 8.06 18.16
C ILE A 251 11.59 7.36 19.52
N ILE A 252 10.98 7.96 20.56
CA ILE A 252 10.92 7.34 21.89
C ILE A 252 10.19 6.00 21.82
N LYS A 253 9.05 5.95 21.11
CA LYS A 253 8.29 4.72 20.89
C LYS A 253 9.12 3.69 20.13
N LEU A 254 9.87 4.08 19.10
CA LEU A 254 10.72 3.18 18.29
C LEU A 254 11.75 2.42 19.14
N PHE A 255 12.35 3.10 20.13
CA PHE A 255 13.31 2.50 21.06
C PHE A 255 12.66 1.82 22.28
N SER A 256 11.33 1.87 22.40
CA SER A 256 10.60 1.12 23.43
C SER A 256 10.38 -0.33 23.01
N PHE A 257 10.22 -1.22 23.99
CA PHE A 257 9.88 -2.63 23.74
C PHE A 257 8.61 -2.77 22.90
N HIS A 258 7.61 -1.92 23.16
CA HIS A 258 6.36 -1.91 22.42
C HIS A 258 6.56 -1.49 20.95
N GLY A 259 7.38 -0.49 20.67
CA GLY A 259 7.71 -0.10 19.29
C GLY A 259 8.50 -1.17 18.53
N MET A 260 9.44 -1.86 19.20
CA MET A 260 10.15 -2.98 18.60
C MET A 260 9.19 -4.14 18.28
N TYR A 261 8.26 -4.45 19.17
CA TYR A 261 7.20 -5.42 18.92
C TYR A 261 6.31 -5.00 17.75
N ASP A 262 5.93 -3.73 17.69
CA ASP A 262 5.13 -3.15 16.60
C ASP A 262 5.83 -3.34 15.23
N LEU A 263 7.12 -3.04 15.12
CA LEU A 263 7.89 -3.29 13.90
C LEU A 263 8.06 -4.78 13.61
N PHE A 264 8.31 -5.59 14.64
CA PHE A 264 8.41 -7.03 14.50
C PHE A 264 7.10 -7.64 14.01
N SER A 265 5.94 -7.08 14.40
CA SER A 265 4.62 -7.54 13.94
C SER A 265 4.39 -7.34 12.43
N VAL A 266 5.12 -6.40 11.81
CA VAL A 266 5.06 -6.15 10.36
C VAL A 266 5.88 -7.21 9.61
N CYS A 267 7.11 -7.46 10.05
CA CYS A 267 8.01 -8.42 9.40
C CYS A 267 7.70 -9.88 9.77
N GLY A 268 7.18 -10.12 10.97
CA GLY A 268 7.02 -11.43 11.57
C GLY A 268 8.34 -12.19 11.73
N PHE A 269 8.23 -13.51 11.88
CA PHE A 269 9.39 -14.42 11.97
C PHE A 269 10.10 -14.63 10.63
N TRP A 270 9.65 -14.01 9.55
CA TRP A 270 10.30 -14.11 8.24
C TRP A 270 11.73 -13.56 8.24
N ILE A 271 12.08 -12.72 9.23
CA ILE A 271 13.44 -12.20 9.41
C ILE A 271 14.47 -13.30 9.73
N LEU A 272 14.01 -14.46 10.21
CA LEU A 272 14.88 -15.61 10.48
C LEU A 272 15.51 -16.18 9.20
N ILE A 273 14.85 -16.07 8.04
CA ILE A 273 15.39 -16.55 6.77
C ILE A 273 16.68 -15.81 6.39
N PRO A 274 16.70 -14.47 6.24
CA PRO A 274 17.94 -13.76 5.93
C PRO A 274 18.99 -13.91 7.04
N MET A 275 18.58 -14.01 8.32
CA MET A 275 19.52 -14.30 9.41
C MET A 275 20.21 -15.66 9.22
N PHE A 276 19.47 -16.71 8.86
CA PHE A 276 20.03 -18.04 8.59
C PHE A 276 21.00 -18.01 7.41
N VAL A 277 20.64 -17.34 6.31
CA VAL A 277 21.52 -17.19 5.14
C VAL A 277 22.79 -16.42 5.49
N TRP A 278 22.68 -15.37 6.29
CA TRP A 278 23.82 -14.61 6.79
C TRP A 278 24.78 -15.51 7.57
N ILE A 279 24.27 -16.26 8.55
CA ILE A 279 25.08 -17.18 9.38
C ILE A 279 25.81 -18.21 8.51
N LYS A 280 25.11 -18.81 7.54
CA LYS A 280 25.66 -19.85 6.67
C LYS A 280 26.73 -19.32 5.71
N ASN A 281 26.49 -18.17 5.08
CA ASN A 281 27.30 -17.72 3.95
C ASN A 281 28.43 -16.75 4.32
N LYS A 282 28.59 -16.38 5.60
CA LYS A 282 29.60 -15.42 6.11
C LYS A 282 29.82 -14.29 5.09
N PRO A 283 28.83 -13.40 4.89
CA PRO A 283 28.77 -12.54 3.73
C PRO A 283 30.07 -11.75 3.61
N LYS A 284 30.79 -11.99 2.51
CA LYS A 284 31.80 -11.05 2.06
C LYS A 284 31.01 -9.80 1.66
N MET A 285 30.97 -8.81 2.54
CA MET A 285 30.37 -7.50 2.28
C MET A 285 31.19 -6.76 1.22
N ILE A 286 31.08 -7.20 -0.03
CA ILE A 286 31.56 -6.44 -1.17
C ILE A 286 30.39 -5.54 -1.57
N PHE A 287 30.28 -4.39 -0.90
CA PHE A 287 29.28 -3.38 -1.24
C PHE A 287 29.65 -2.73 -2.58
N LYS A 288 29.20 -3.32 -3.69
CA LYS A 288 29.16 -2.61 -4.96
C LYS A 288 27.84 -1.87 -5.04
N ILE A 289 27.86 -0.61 -4.61
CA ILE A 289 26.71 0.29 -4.72
C ILE A 289 26.35 0.39 -6.20
N ASN A 290 25.12 0.04 -6.53
CA ASN A 290 24.56 0.12 -7.87
C ASN A 290 23.28 0.96 -7.82
N GLU A 291 22.78 1.40 -8.96
CA GLU A 291 21.58 2.22 -9.07
C GLU A 291 20.38 1.62 -8.31
N THR A 292 20.17 0.32 -8.42
CA THR A 292 19.16 -0.43 -7.65
C THR A 292 19.30 -0.25 -6.14
N HIS A 293 20.52 -0.31 -5.61
CA HIS A 293 20.77 -0.16 -4.18
C HIS A 293 20.44 1.26 -3.71
N ILE A 294 20.77 2.28 -4.51
CA ILE A 294 20.48 3.68 -4.19
C ILE A 294 18.97 3.91 -4.19
N VAL A 295 18.25 3.37 -5.18
CA VAL A 295 16.78 3.47 -5.23
C VAL A 295 16.13 2.80 -4.02
N CYS A 296 16.55 1.58 -3.65
CA CYS A 296 16.04 0.89 -2.47
C CYS A 296 16.34 1.66 -1.18
N ALA A 297 17.52 2.29 -1.07
CA ALA A 297 17.89 3.11 0.08
C ALA A 297 17.03 4.38 0.19
N LEU A 298 16.78 5.07 -0.93
CA LEU A 298 15.90 6.24 -0.97
C LEU A 298 14.45 5.86 -0.64
N TYR A 299 13.97 4.71 -1.13
CA TYR A 299 12.65 4.19 -0.76
C TYR A 299 12.56 3.93 0.74
N LEU A 300 13.55 3.23 1.31
CA LEU A 300 13.60 2.95 2.75
C LEU A 300 13.65 4.23 3.58
N LEU A 301 14.43 5.22 3.15
CA LEU A 301 14.52 6.52 3.82
C LEU A 301 13.16 7.25 3.82
N ALA A 302 12.44 7.23 2.70
CA ALA A 302 11.09 7.79 2.61
C ALA A 302 10.10 7.06 3.55
N VAL A 303 10.17 5.73 3.63
CA VAL A 303 9.35 4.93 4.56
C VAL A 303 9.66 5.27 6.02
N ILE A 304 10.94 5.35 6.39
CA ILE A 304 11.35 5.72 7.76
C ILE A 304 10.86 7.13 8.10
N PHE A 305 10.97 8.07 7.16
CA PHE A 305 10.49 9.43 7.40
C PHE A 305 8.97 9.48 7.62
N GLN A 306 8.20 8.74 6.83
CA GLN A 306 6.74 8.62 7.04
C GLN A 306 6.38 7.95 8.35
N MET A 307 7.12 6.91 8.71
CA MET A 307 6.96 6.21 9.97
C MET A 307 7.13 7.16 11.16
N LEU A 308 8.13 8.04 11.13
CA LEU A 308 8.38 9.01 12.20
C LEU A 308 7.33 10.12 12.26
N LEU A 309 6.67 10.45 11.15
CA LEU A 309 5.65 11.50 11.11
C LEU A 309 4.25 11.01 11.50
N SER A 310 3.93 9.74 11.31
CA SER A 310 2.54 9.27 11.42
C SER A 310 2.06 8.95 12.83
N GLY A 311 2.94 8.85 13.83
CA GLY A 311 2.61 8.39 15.20
C GLY A 311 2.28 6.89 15.32
N ASP A 312 1.81 6.26 14.24
CA ASP A 312 1.64 4.81 14.10
C ASP A 312 2.81 4.21 13.30
N LEU A 313 3.85 3.79 14.04
CA LEU A 313 5.07 3.24 13.46
C LEU A 313 4.79 2.01 12.60
N ALA A 314 3.98 1.07 13.08
CA ALA A 314 3.78 -0.20 12.41
C ALA A 314 3.02 -0.04 11.09
N ARG A 315 1.97 0.81 11.09
CA ARG A 315 1.15 1.07 9.89
C ARG A 315 1.95 1.65 8.74
N MET A 316 2.84 2.59 9.00
CA MET A 316 3.68 3.17 7.94
C MET A 316 4.89 2.31 7.60
N PHE A 317 5.43 1.58 8.58
CA PHE A 317 6.54 0.65 8.32
C PHE A 317 6.14 -0.48 7.36
N TYR A 318 4.85 -0.86 7.32
CA TYR A 318 4.30 -1.78 6.31
C TYR A 318 4.69 -1.43 4.86
N LEU A 319 4.93 -0.16 4.54
CA LEU A 319 5.37 0.23 3.20
C LEU A 319 6.74 -0.38 2.80
N ILE A 320 7.52 -0.93 3.74
CA ILE A 320 8.77 -1.65 3.47
C ILE A 320 8.55 -3.00 2.78
N ILE A 321 7.34 -3.55 2.82
CA ILE A 321 7.04 -4.92 2.39
C ILE A 321 7.53 -5.26 0.96
N PRO A 322 7.47 -4.38 -0.05
CA PRO A 322 8.02 -4.69 -1.37
C PRO A 322 9.51 -5.00 -1.34
N LEU A 323 10.30 -4.22 -0.59
CA LEU A 323 11.73 -4.46 -0.40
C LEU A 323 11.97 -5.70 0.46
N TYR A 324 11.13 -5.93 1.46
CA TYR A 324 11.23 -7.08 2.35
C TYR A 324 11.01 -8.40 1.60
N CYS A 325 9.99 -8.45 0.73
CA CYS A 325 9.71 -9.61 -0.12
C CYS A 325 10.87 -9.85 -1.10
N LEU A 326 11.43 -8.80 -1.72
CA LEU A 326 12.63 -8.92 -2.56
C LEU A 326 13.83 -9.46 -1.79
N TRP A 327 14.04 -9.01 -0.55
CA TRP A 327 15.13 -9.48 0.29
C TRP A 327 14.98 -10.96 0.62
N ILE A 328 13.79 -11.39 1.04
CA ILE A 328 13.51 -12.80 1.35
C ILE A 328 13.67 -13.68 0.12
N GLY A 329 13.05 -13.30 -1.00
CA GLY A 329 13.16 -14.07 -2.25
C GLY A 329 14.62 -14.19 -2.73
N SER A 330 15.41 -13.13 -2.57
CA SER A 330 16.85 -13.16 -2.93
C SER A 330 17.64 -14.10 -2.03
N ASN A 331 17.36 -14.12 -0.72
CA ASN A 331 18.01 -15.03 0.22
C ASN A 331 17.62 -16.49 -0.03
N VAL A 332 16.35 -16.78 -0.29
CA VAL A 332 15.88 -18.13 -0.64
C VAL A 332 16.54 -18.62 -1.93
N LYS A 333 16.66 -17.74 -2.93
CA LYS A 333 17.37 -18.04 -4.18
C LYS A 333 18.82 -18.46 -3.94
N LEU A 334 19.54 -17.84 -2.99
CA LEU A 334 20.91 -18.20 -2.64
C LEU A 334 21.04 -19.55 -1.91
N VAL A 335 19.95 -20.06 -1.33
CA VAL A 335 19.95 -21.35 -0.61
C VAL A 335 19.57 -22.50 -1.53
N VAL A 336 18.64 -22.27 -2.45
CA VAL A 336 18.01 -23.30 -3.29
C VAL A 336 18.62 -23.38 -4.69
N GLY A 337 19.16 -22.27 -5.21
CA GLY A 337 19.88 -22.21 -6.49
C GLY A 337 21.36 -22.32 -6.28
#